data_AF-A0A4P6Q2G7-F1
#
_entry.id   AF-A0A4P6Q2G7-F1
#
_cell.length_a   1.000
_cell.length_b   1.000
_cell.length_c   1.000
_cell.angle_alpha   90.00
_cell.angle_beta   90.00
_cell.angle_gamma   90.00
#
_symmetry.space_group_name_H-M   'P 1'
#
loop_
_entity.id
_entity.type
_entity.pdbx_description
1 polymer ?
#
loop_
_entity_poly.entity_id
_entity_poly.type
_entity_poly.pdbx_seq_one_letter_code
_entity_poly.pdbx_strand_id
1 'polypeptide(L)' 'MSRNRLGPPQCATCRHRTGGLMPGEPIGCPAFPEGIPEAILRNTHDHREPFGDEDLRWQPRGEHEHPLDQLAQMSRRQ' A
#
# COMPACT_ATOMS: atom_id res chain seq x y z
N MET A 1 6.97 6.69 -25.17
CA MET A 1 5.70 6.35 -24.49
C MET A 1 6.03 5.35 -23.41
N SER A 2 5.95 5.78 -22.16
CA SER A 2 6.61 5.16 -21.00
C SER A 2 6.00 3.81 -20.62
N ARG A 3 6.89 2.95 -20.12
CA ARG A 3 6.72 1.52 -19.90
C ARG A 3 5.52 1.22 -18.99
N ASN A 4 4.58 0.45 -19.51
CA ASN A 4 3.51 -0.19 -18.77
C ASN A 4 4.14 -1.20 -17.78
N ARG A 5 4.46 -0.76 -16.56
CA ARG A 5 4.78 -1.66 -15.45
C ARG A 5 3.47 -2.29 -15.00
N LEU A 6 3.20 -3.54 -15.40
CA LEU A 6 2.12 -4.39 -14.84
C LEU A 6 2.41 -4.78 -13.38
N GLY A 7 2.70 -3.80 -12.52
CA GLY A 7 2.72 -3.99 -11.08
C GLY A 7 1.32 -3.79 -10.50
N PRO A 8 0.97 -4.42 -9.37
CA PRO A 8 -0.27 -4.12 -8.68
C PRO A 8 -0.36 -2.61 -8.39
N PRO A 9 -1.58 -2.02 -8.42
CA PRO A 9 -1.75 -0.58 -8.20
C PRO A 9 -1.13 -0.17 -6.86
N GLN A 10 -0.59 1.04 -6.75
CA GLN A 10 0.04 1.53 -5.51
C GLN A 10 -0.88 1.37 -4.29
N CYS A 11 -2.19 1.55 -4.47
CA CYS A 11 -3.19 1.29 -3.42
C CYS A 11 -3.11 -0.14 -2.86
N ALA A 12 -2.88 -1.16 -3.69
CA ALA A 12 -2.84 -2.56 -3.27
C ALA A 12 -1.63 -2.91 -2.38
N THR A 13 -0.56 -2.12 -2.49
CA THR A 13 0.69 -2.28 -1.73
C THR A 13 0.81 -1.27 -0.57
N CYS A 14 -0.21 -0.44 -0.36
CA CYS A 14 -0.22 0.56 0.70
C CYS A 14 -0.48 -0.05 2.08
N ARG A 15 0.25 0.41 3.09
CA ARG A 15 0.05 0.04 4.51
C ARG A 15 -1.34 0.40 5.02
N HIS A 16 -1.94 1.47 4.49
CA HIS A 16 -3.23 1.99 4.93
C HIS A 16 -4.44 1.31 4.28
N ARG A 17 -4.20 0.42 3.31
CA ARG A 17 -5.28 -0.34 2.67
C ARG A 17 -5.94 -1.25 3.69
N THR A 18 -7.24 -1.07 3.88
CA THR A 18 -8.10 -1.95 4.66
C THR A 18 -9.07 -2.66 3.73
N GLY A 19 -9.46 -3.89 4.07
CA GLY A 19 -10.41 -4.68 3.28
C GLY A 19 -9.95 -5.06 1.86
N GLY A 20 -10.90 -5.53 1.05
CA GLY A 20 -10.66 -6.10 -0.28
C GLY A 20 -9.73 -7.31 -0.28
N LEU A 21 -9.65 -8.04 0.83
CA LEU A 21 -8.89 -9.29 0.92
C LEU A 21 -9.70 -10.46 0.37
N MET A 22 -11.03 -10.38 0.45
CA MET A 22 -11.95 -11.34 -0.13
C MET A 22 -12.72 -10.78 -1.33
N PRO A 23 -13.15 -11.64 -2.28
CA PRO A 23 -14.05 -11.22 -3.36
C PRO A 23 -15.34 -10.60 -2.80
N GLY A 24 -15.68 -9.40 -3.25
CA GLY A 24 -16.88 -8.68 -2.82
C GLY A 24 -16.70 -7.82 -1.55
N GLU A 25 -15.53 -7.87 -0.91
CA GLU A 25 -15.22 -6.99 0.22
C GLU A 25 -14.82 -5.59 -0.29
N PRO A 26 -15.42 -4.50 0.24
CA PRO A 26 -15.05 -3.16 -0.16
C PRO A 26 -13.60 -2.85 0.25
N ILE A 27 -12.90 -2.10 -0.61
CA ILE A 27 -11.56 -1.58 -0.31
C ILE A 27 -11.72 -0.27 0.45
N GLY A 28 -11.06 -0.16 1.60
CA GLY A 28 -11.05 1.01 2.45
C GLY A 28 -9.66 1.63 2.62
N CYS A 29 -9.64 2.91 2.99
CA CYS A 29 -8.45 3.64 3.40
C CYS A 29 -8.87 4.70 4.43
N PRO A 30 -8.18 4.84 5.58
CA PRO A 30 -8.49 5.89 6.56
C PRO A 30 -8.40 7.33 6.03
N ALA A 31 -7.64 7.54 4.94
CA ALA A 31 -7.56 8.84 4.26
C ALA A 31 -8.89 9.18 3.56
N PHE A 32 -9.57 8.16 3.04
CA PHE A 32 -10.78 8.28 2.23
C PHE A 32 -11.96 7.60 2.95
N PRO A 33 -12.56 8.22 3.99
CA PRO A 33 -13.66 7.63 4.75
C PRO A 33 -14.91 7.39 3.91
N GLU A 34 -15.11 8.17 2.84
CA GLU A 34 -16.22 8.02 1.90
C GLU A 34 -15.96 6.99 0.79
N GLY A 35 -14.73 6.47 0.70
CA GLY A 35 -14.31 5.50 -0.30
C GLY A 35 -13.15 5.98 -1.18
N ILE A 36 -12.29 5.05 -1.60
CA ILE A 36 -11.08 5.37 -2.35
C ILE A 36 -11.43 5.80 -3.79
N PRO A 37 -10.94 6.97 -4.26
CA PRO A 37 -11.15 7.44 -5.61
C PRO A 37 -10.64 6.46 -6.67
N GLU A 38 -11.36 6.37 -7.80
CA GLU A 38 -10.98 5.47 -8.89
C GLU A 38 -9.59 5.79 -9.44
N ALA A 39 -9.18 7.07 -9.44
CA ALA A 39 -7.85 7.49 -9.89
C ALA A 39 -6.71 6.88 -9.05
N ILE A 40 -6.95 6.69 -7.76
CA ILE A 40 -5.99 6.06 -6.84
C ILE A 40 -6.05 4.54 -6.98
N LEU A 41 -7.25 3.95 -7.12
CA LEU A 41 -7.43 2.51 -7.33
C LEU A 41 -6.81 2.02 -8.64
N ARG A 42 -6.99 2.77 -9.73
CA ARG A 42 -6.43 2.48 -11.06
C ARG A 42 -4.99 2.94 -11.22
N ASN A 43 -4.40 3.53 -10.18
CA ASN A 43 -3.03 4.04 -10.20
C ASN A 43 -2.79 5.06 -11.33
N THR A 44 -3.82 5.83 -11.69
CA THR A 44 -3.71 6.94 -12.64
C THR A 44 -3.23 8.23 -11.96
N HIS A 45 -3.37 8.30 -10.63
CA HIS A 45 -2.72 9.29 -9.78
C HIS A 45 -1.63 8.62 -8.95
N ASP A 46 -0.49 9.29 -8.81
CA ASP A 46 0.60 8.77 -7.98
C ASP A 46 0.22 8.90 -6.50
N HIS A 47 0.00 7.78 -5.82
CA HIS A 47 -0.41 7.75 -4.41
C HIS A 47 0.65 8.36 -3.46
N ARG A 48 1.86 8.63 -3.94
CA ARG A 48 2.90 9.34 -3.18
C ARG A 48 2.71 10.86 -3.20
N GLU A 49 1.94 11.36 -4.15
CA GLU A 49 1.56 12.77 -4.23
C GLU A 49 0.30 13.03 -3.38
N PRO A 50 0.14 14.25 -2.84
CA PRO A 50 -1.12 14.65 -2.23
C PRO A 50 -2.28 14.45 -3.23
N PHE A 51 -3.39 13.91 -2.73
CA PHE A 51 -4.65 13.86 -3.45
C PHE A 51 -5.68 14.62 -2.61
N GLY A 52 -5.99 15.86 -2.99
CA GLY A 52 -6.81 16.77 -2.17
C GLY A 52 -6.09 17.24 -0.90
N ASP A 53 -6.85 17.44 0.18
CA ASP A 53 -6.40 17.93 1.50
C ASP A 53 -6.00 16.81 2.47
N GLU A 54 -5.75 15.61 1.96
CA GLU A 54 -5.53 14.44 2.81
C GLU A 54 -4.09 14.37 3.29
N ASP A 55 -3.90 14.25 4.61
CA ASP A 55 -2.55 14.22 5.23
C ASP A 55 -1.82 12.88 5.03
N LEU A 56 -2.55 11.81 4.71
CA LEU A 56 -1.97 10.47 4.59
C LEU A 56 -1.30 10.29 3.21
N ARG A 57 -0.01 9.96 3.21
CA ARG A 57 0.76 9.58 2.02
C ARG A 57 0.86 8.07 1.90
N TRP A 58 1.08 7.59 0.67
CA TRP A 58 1.39 6.18 0.46
C TRP A 58 2.59 5.74 1.30
N GLN A 59 2.44 4.60 1.96
CA GLN A 59 3.51 3.93 2.67
C GLN A 59 3.51 2.46 2.25
N PRO A 60 4.68 1.86 2.01
CA PRO A 60 4.76 0.45 1.67
C PRO A 60 4.21 -0.39 2.84
N ARG A 61 3.34 -1.35 2.53
CA ARG A 61 3.02 -2.44 3.44
C ARG A 61 4.30 -3.25 3.59
N GLY A 62 5.04 -3.04 4.69
CA GLY A 62 6.41 -3.52 4.84
C GLY A 62 6.61 -4.96 4.40
N GLU A 63 7.55 -5.19 3.49
CA GLU A 63 7.92 -6.53 3.00
C GLU A 63 8.91 -7.26 3.92
N HIS A 64 9.27 -6.70 5.09
CA HIS A 64 10.34 -7.25 5.93
C HIS A 64 10.02 -7.28 7.43
N GLU A 65 9.08 -8.13 7.82
CA GLU A 65 9.26 -8.95 9.04
C GLU A 65 9.45 -10.41 8.63
N HIS A 66 10.33 -10.63 7.64
CA HIS A 66 10.71 -11.98 7.24
C HIS A 66 11.30 -12.68 8.48
N PRO A 67 10.73 -13.79 8.98
CA PRO A 67 11.14 -14.40 10.26
C PRO A 67 12.64 -14.75 10.33
N LEU A 68 13.27 -14.94 9.17
CA LEU A 68 14.69 -15.25 9.02
C LEU A 68 15.62 -14.04 9.25
N ASP A 69 15.17 -12.81 8.97
CA ASP A 69 15.92 -11.58 9.28
C ASP A 69 15.98 -11.33 10.79
N GLN A 70 14.97 -11.80 11.53
CA GLN A 70 14.93 -11.71 12.99
C GLN A 70 15.85 -12.75 13.66
N LEU A 71 15.95 -13.97 13.09
CA LEU A 71 16.89 -14.99 13.57
C LEU A 71 18.36 -14.57 13.39
N ALA A 72 18.71 -13.98 12.24
CA ALA A 72 20.08 -13.53 11.96
C ALA A 72 20.56 -12.41 12.91
N GLN A 73 19.64 -11.67 13.53
CA GLN A 73 19.95 -10.65 14.53
C GLN A 73 20.12 -11.22 15.94
N MET A 74 19.49 -12.35 16.26
CA MET A 74 19.61 -13.01 17.57
C MET A 74 20.89 -13.87 17.69
N SER A 75 21.46 -14.33 16.57
CA SER A 75 22.68 -15.17 16.57
C SER A 75 24.02 -14.41 16.56
N ARG A 76 24.01 -13.08 16.55
CA ARG A 76 25.24 -12.23 16.59
C ARG A 76 25.60 -11.72 17.99
N ARG A 77 25.06 -12.34 19.03
CA ARG A 77 25.27 -12.01 20.44
C ARG A 77 25.90 -13.15 21.25
N GLN A 78 26.62 -14.07 20.59
CA GLN A 78 27.37 -15.14 21.25
C GLN A 78 28.79 -15.20 20.71
#